data_AF-A0A4P6UGF9-F1
#
_entry.id   AF-A0A4P6UGF9-F1
#
_cell.length_a   1.000
_cell.length_b   1.000
_cell.length_c   1.000
_cell.angle_alpha   90.00
_cell.angle_beta   90.00
_cell.angle_gamma   90.00
#
_symmetry.space_group_name_H-M   'P 1'
#
loop_
_entity.id
_entity.type
_entity.pdbx_description
1 polymer ?
#
loop_
_entity_poly.entity_id
_entity_poly.type
_entity_poly.pdbx_seq_one_letter_code
_entity_poly.pdbx_strand_id
1 'polypeptide(L)'
;MSVHTESIAVHTAGSAQDADADRLDRLEQEIAALDAQILAAVRRRSDLARTLAPVELPTSPTGPATHERFDGLGSDGPVLGRLLSRLSLAHPR
;
A
#
# COMPACT_ATOMS: atom_id res chain seq x y z
N MET A 1 25.08 55.79 20.64
CA MET A 1 25.26 54.51 21.37
C MET A 1 24.65 53.42 20.51
N SER A 2 25.46 52.61 19.83
CA SER A 2 25.01 51.47 19.01
C SER A 2 25.14 50.18 19.80
N VAL A 3 24.09 49.37 19.82
CA VAL A 3 24.12 47.90 20.00
C VAL A 3 22.83 47.36 19.35
N HIS A 4 22.86 46.99 18.06
CA HIS A 4 22.91 45.59 17.61
C HIS A 4 22.03 44.64 18.45
N THR A 5 20.71 44.80 18.37
CA THR A 5 19.80 43.69 18.71
C THR A 5 19.76 42.76 17.51
N GLU A 6 20.53 41.71 17.68
CA GLU A 6 20.80 40.65 16.73
C GLU A 6 19.51 40.04 16.18
N SER A 7 19.55 39.88 14.87
CA SER A 7 18.68 39.09 14.01
C SER A 7 18.62 37.63 14.47
N ILE A 8 17.93 37.32 15.58
CA ILE A 8 17.72 35.95 16.07
C ILE A 8 16.24 35.79 16.45
N ALA A 9 15.37 35.89 15.46
CA ALA A 9 13.97 35.48 15.60
C ALA A 9 13.42 34.73 14.36
N VAL A 10 14.24 34.53 13.33
CA VAL A 10 13.79 33.97 12.03
C VAL A 10 14.24 32.52 11.82
N HIS A 11 15.15 31.99 12.64
CA HIS A 11 15.71 30.64 12.43
C HIS A 11 14.91 29.50 13.09
N THR A 12 14.01 29.81 14.02
CA THR A 12 13.22 28.79 14.74
C THR A 12 11.91 28.42 14.04
N ALA A 13 11.35 29.30 13.19
CA ALA A 13 10.15 29.00 12.42
C ALA A 13 10.43 28.17 11.15
N GLY A 14 11.57 28.39 10.48
CA GLY A 14 11.96 27.60 9.30
C GLY A 14 12.34 26.16 9.65
N SER A 15 13.06 25.95 10.76
CA SER A 15 13.54 24.61 11.15
C SER A 15 12.42 23.63 11.53
N ALA A 16 11.28 24.09 12.03
CA ALA A 16 10.14 23.22 12.35
C ALA A 16 9.37 22.82 11.08
N GLN A 17 9.18 23.77 10.16
CA GLN A 17 8.50 23.52 8.89
C GLN A 17 9.33 22.63 7.96
N ASP A 18 10.65 22.79 7.96
CA ASP A 18 11.57 21.92 7.21
C ASP A 18 11.61 20.49 7.81
N ALA A 19 11.57 20.36 9.15
CA ALA A 19 11.50 19.05 9.80
C ALA A 19 10.19 18.29 9.52
N ASP A 20 9.08 19.02 9.35
CA ASP A 20 7.79 18.45 8.96
C ASP A 20 7.78 18.04 7.48
N ALA A 21 8.44 18.81 6.60
CA ALA A 21 8.63 18.45 5.19
C ALA A 21 9.49 17.18 5.03
N ASP A 22 10.64 17.11 5.71
CA ASP A 22 11.51 15.94 5.72
C ASP A 22 10.82 14.68 6.30
N ARG A 23 9.84 14.87 7.19
CA ARG A 23 9.02 13.78 7.72
C ARG A 23 7.99 13.31 6.70
N LEU A 24 7.35 14.22 5.98
CA LEU A 24 6.39 13.90 4.94
C LEU A 24 7.07 13.12 3.80
N ASP A 25 8.21 13.61 3.32
CA ASP A 25 8.98 12.96 2.26
C ASP A 25 9.37 11.52 2.62
N ARG A 26 9.71 11.28 3.90
CA ARG A 26 10.00 9.92 4.39
C ARG A 26 8.77 9.02 4.39
N LEU A 27 7.60 9.53 4.79
CA LEU A 27 6.35 8.77 4.74
C LEU A 27 5.95 8.45 3.30
N GLU A 28 6.13 9.38 2.37
CA GLU A 28 5.87 9.14 0.95
C GLU A 28 6.79 8.05 0.39
N GLN A 29 8.07 8.08 0.73
CA GLN A 29 9.03 7.03 0.36
C GLN A 29 8.65 5.68 0.98
N GLU A 30 8.19 5.67 2.23
CA GLU A 30 7.72 4.45 2.90
C GLU A 30 6.48 3.87 2.22
N ILE A 31 5.50 4.71 1.87
CA ILE A 31 4.31 4.30 1.12
C ILE A 31 4.71 3.72 -0.24
N ALA A 32 5.60 4.39 -0.99
CA ALA A 32 6.07 3.88 -2.27
C ALA A 32 6.78 2.51 -2.14
N ALA A 33 7.55 2.32 -1.07
CA ALA A 33 8.20 1.04 -0.80
C ALA A 33 7.19 -0.06 -0.41
N LEU A 34 6.14 0.28 0.34
CA LEU A 34 5.06 -0.64 0.67
C LEU A 34 4.25 -1.02 -0.57
N ASP A 35 3.94 -0.06 -1.45
CA ASP A 35 3.22 -0.29 -2.70
C ASP A 35 4.00 -1.24 -3.63
N ALA A 36 5.32 -1.06 -3.73
CA ALA A 36 6.18 -1.97 -4.49
C ALA A 36 6.13 -3.41 -3.95
N GLN A 37 6.12 -3.57 -2.61
CA GLN A 37 6.01 -4.87 -1.97
C GLN A 37 4.62 -5.50 -2.17
N ILE A 38 3.55 -4.72 -2.06
CA ILE A 38 2.18 -5.15 -2.33
C ILE A 38 2.06 -5.64 -3.77
N LEU A 39 2.57 -4.87 -4.75
CA LEU A 39 2.55 -5.27 -6.16
C LEU A 39 3.30 -6.58 -6.41
N ALA A 40 4.47 -6.76 -5.81
CA ALA A 40 5.25 -8.00 -5.91
C ALA A 40 4.47 -9.20 -5.32
N ALA A 41 3.86 -9.02 -4.15
CA ALA A 41 3.06 -10.05 -3.49
C ALA A 41 1.81 -10.42 -4.31
N VAL A 42 1.10 -9.43 -4.87
CA VAL A 42 -0.07 -9.64 -5.72
C VAL A 42 0.31 -10.42 -6.99
N ARG A 43 1.42 -10.06 -7.65
CA ARG A 43 1.93 -10.81 -8.82
C ARG A 43 2.18 -12.27 -8.46
N ARG A 44 2.96 -12.53 -7.40
CA ARG A 44 3.25 -13.89 -6.95
C ARG A 44 1.98 -14.68 -6.60
N ARG A 45 1.02 -14.05 -5.92
CA ARG A 45 -0.27 -14.67 -5.59
C ARG A 45 -1.05 -15.05 -6.85
N SER A 46 -1.11 -14.15 -7.84
CA SER A 46 -1.80 -14.40 -9.11
C SER A 46 -1.12 -15.51 -9.91
N ASP A 47 0.21 -15.58 -9.91
CA ASP A 47 0.98 -16.64 -10.55
C ASP A 47 0.67 -18.00 -9.93
N LEU A 48 0.73 -18.09 -8.60
CA LEU A 48 0.41 -19.30 -7.85
C LEU A 48 -1.04 -19.73 -8.06
N ALA A 49 -1.99 -18.80 -7.98
CA ALA A 49 -3.41 -19.08 -8.22
C ALA A 49 -3.65 -19.66 -9.63
N ARG A 50 -2.93 -19.16 -10.65
CA ARG A 50 -2.98 -19.72 -12.01
C ARG A 50 -2.36 -21.09 -12.13
N THR A 51 -1.28 -21.38 -11.40
CA THR A 51 -0.68 -22.72 -11.38
C THR A 51 -1.60 -23.74 -10.69
N LEU A 52 -2.39 -23.30 -9.71
CA LEU A 52 -3.34 -24.15 -8.98
C LEU A 52 -4.67 -24.33 -9.72
N ALA A 53 -5.10 -23.38 -10.56
CA ALA A 53 -6.37 -23.43 -11.29
C ALA A 53 -6.58 -24.68 -12.19
N PRO A 54 -5.56 -25.29 -12.84
CA PRO A 54 -5.74 -26.56 -13.56
C PRO A 54 -6.12 -27.73 -12.64
N VAL A 55 -5.88 -27.62 -11.34
CA VAL A 55 -6.13 -28.67 -10.32
C VAL A 55 -7.53 -28.53 -9.71
N GLU A 56 -8.15 -27.34 -9.78
CA GLU A 56 -9.45 -27.05 -9.16
C GLU A 56 -10.47 -26.53 -10.19
N LEU A 57 -11.37 -27.39 -10.67
CA LEU A 57 -12.71 -27.00 -11.13
C LEU A 57 -13.74 -27.99 -10.58
N PRO A 58 -14.96 -27.60 -10.14
CA PRO A 58 -15.53 -26.26 -10.03
C PRO A 58 -16.02 -25.98 -8.60
N THR A 59 -15.39 -25.06 -7.87
CA THR A 59 -16.00 -24.52 -6.64
C THR A 59 -15.93 -23.01 -6.69
N SER A 60 -17.10 -22.43 -6.99
CA SER A 60 -17.55 -21.06 -6.73
C SER A 60 -16.45 -20.00 -6.56
N PRO A 61 -16.39 -18.96 -7.42
CA PRO A 61 -15.43 -17.84 -7.30
C PRO A 61 -15.60 -16.97 -6.03
N THR A 62 -16.43 -17.42 -5.08
CA THR A 62 -16.89 -16.79 -3.85
C THR A 62 -16.98 -17.83 -2.73
N GLY A 63 -15.91 -18.59 -2.51
CA GLY A 63 -15.80 -19.40 -1.30
C GLY A 63 -15.67 -18.50 -0.06
N PRO A 64 -16.32 -18.83 1.09
CA PRO A 64 -16.32 -18.02 2.31
C PRO A 64 -14.91 -17.70 2.82
N ALA A 65 -13.93 -18.57 2.53
CA ALA A 65 -12.53 -18.43 2.94
C ALA A 65 -11.81 -17.19 2.35
N THR A 66 -12.29 -16.60 1.24
CA THR A 66 -11.67 -15.38 0.68
C THR A 66 -12.17 -14.11 1.36
N HIS A 67 -13.41 -14.14 1.89
CA HIS A 67 -13.98 -13.02 2.63
C HIS A 67 -13.29 -12.84 3.97
N GLU A 68 -13.15 -13.93 4.75
CA GLU A 68 -12.52 -13.89 6.08
C GLU A 68 -11.06 -13.44 6.07
N ARG A 69 -10.33 -13.68 4.97
CA ARG A 69 -8.91 -13.35 4.88
C ARG A 69 -8.62 -11.84 4.92
N PHE A 70 -9.57 -11.00 4.51
CA PHE A 70 -9.37 -9.55 4.40
C PHE A 70 -10.29 -8.75 5.34
N ASP A 71 -10.86 -9.38 6.36
CA ASP A 71 -11.77 -8.71 7.32
C ASP A 71 -11.14 -7.51 8.03
N GLY A 72 -9.81 -7.50 8.18
CA GLY A 72 -9.07 -6.36 8.73
C GLY A 72 -9.17 -5.08 7.90
N LEU A 73 -9.64 -5.16 6.65
CA LEU A 73 -9.92 -4.02 5.77
C LEU A 73 -11.39 -3.55 5.85
N GLY A 74 -12.21 -4.17 6.71
CA GLY A 74 -13.63 -3.85 6.84
C GLY A 74 -14.38 -4.04 5.53
N SER A 75 -15.11 -3.00 5.10
CA SER A 75 -15.91 -3.03 3.86
C SER A 75 -15.08 -3.25 2.59
N ASP A 76 -13.79 -2.92 2.62
CA ASP A 76 -12.91 -2.99 1.45
C ASP A 76 -12.32 -4.39 1.26
N GLY A 77 -12.31 -5.22 2.31
CA GLY A 77 -11.80 -6.59 2.26
C GLY A 77 -12.46 -7.45 1.17
N PRO A 78 -13.80 -7.53 1.13
CA PRO A 78 -14.52 -8.21 0.06
C PRO A 78 -14.22 -7.66 -1.35
N VAL A 79 -13.96 -6.36 -1.48
CA VAL A 79 -13.61 -5.73 -2.77
C VAL A 79 -12.23 -6.19 -3.21
N LEU A 80 -11.25 -6.12 -2.32
CA LEU A 80 -9.89 -6.59 -2.59
C LEU A 80 -9.86 -8.08 -2.95
N GLY A 81 -10.59 -8.91 -2.20
CA GLY A 81 -10.73 -10.33 -2.50
C GLY A 81 -11.23 -10.60 -3.93
N ARG A 82 -12.29 -9.90 -4.36
CA ARG A 82 -12.81 -10.00 -5.73
C ARG A 82 -11.81 -9.54 -6.79
N LEU A 83 -11.10 -8.44 -6.55
CA LEU A 83 -10.07 -7.93 -7.47
C LEU A 83 -8.95 -8.95 -7.64
N LEU A 84 -8.45 -9.50 -6.54
CA LEU A 84 -7.39 -10.50 -6.54
C LEU A 84 -7.81 -11.81 -7.24
N SER A 85 -9.07 -12.23 -7.11
CA SER A 85 -9.60 -13.38 -7.87
C SER A 85 -9.74 -13.09 -9.36
N ARG A 86 -10.09 -11.85 -9.74
CA ARG A 86 -10.12 -11.44 -11.16
C ARG A 86 -8.72 -11.42 -11.78
N LEU A 87 -7.71 -10.95 -11.05
CA LEU A 87 -6.33 -10.90 -11.54
C LEU A 87 -5.77 -12.29 -11.87
N SER A 88 -6.17 -13.33 -11.15
CA SER A 88 -5.81 -14.71 -11.50
C SER A 88 -6.50 -15.23 -12.78
N LEU A 89 -7.61 -14.62 -13.20
CA LEU A 89 -8.38 -15.02 -14.39
C LEU A 89 -8.07 -14.16 -15.63
N ALA A 90 -7.58 -12.93 -15.45
CA ALA A 90 -7.48 -11.90 -16.49
C ALA A 90 -6.25 -12.00 -17.41
N HIS A 91 -5.39 -13.02 -17.29
CA HIS A 91 -4.23 -13.18 -18.16
C HIS A 91 -4.51 -14.23 -19.26
N PRO A 92 -4.90 -13.83 -20.48
CA PRO A 92 -4.89 -14.75 -21.62
C PRO A 92 -3.44 -15.16 -21.91
N ARG A 93 -3.26 -16.45 -22.23
CA ARG A 93 -1.98 -17.02 -22.65
C ARG A 93 -1.47 -16.39 -23.95
#